data_AF-A0A316KW74-F1
#
_entry.id   AF-A0A316KW74-F1
#
_cell.length_a   1.000
_cell.length_b   1.000
_cell.length_c   1.000
_cell.angle_alpha   90.00
_cell.angle_beta   90.00
_cell.angle_gamma   90.00
#
_symmetry.space_group_name_H-M   'P 1'
#
loop_
_entity.id
_entity.type
_entity.pdbx_description
1 polymer ?
#
loop_
_entity_poly.entity_id
_entity_poly.type
_entity_poly.pdbx_seq_one_letter_code
_entity_poly.pdbx_strand_id
1 'polypeptide(L)'
;MDGKKITQRKIDEVLDSASQMEAVNAPPFFKDKVLQRLTSNNQVIETSNLLGWFLPKYQIAALVVFAFLNFGALYVYNNSNQEDEIKTFAQAYGLAADEDNSILN
;
A
#
# COMPACT_ATOMS: atom_id res chain seq x y z
N MET A 1 46.40 41.84 43.32
CA MET A 1 45.83 40.74 44.15
C MET A 1 44.31 40.67 44.04
N ASP A 2 43.72 40.93 42.87
CA ASP A 2 42.26 41.15 42.76
C ASP A 2 41.54 40.09 41.89
N GLY A 3 42.21 39.56 40.86
CA GLY A 3 41.61 38.57 39.95
C GLY A 3 41.14 37.28 40.61
N LYS A 4 41.87 36.74 41.60
CA LYS A 4 41.46 35.50 42.30
C LYS A 4 40.17 35.66 43.11
N LYS A 5 39.91 36.84 43.69
CA LYS A 5 38.67 37.10 44.44
C LYS A 5 37.45 37.19 43.51
N ILE A 6 37.62 37.78 42.33
CA ILE A 6 36.56 37.91 41.33
C ILE A 6 36.16 36.53 40.76
N THR A 7 37.15 35.66 40.51
CA THR A 7 36.89 34.29 40.03
C THR A 7 36.16 33.45 41.07
N GLN A 8 36.59 33.47 42.34
CA GLN A 8 35.92 32.71 43.41
C GLN A 8 34.48 33.18 43.60
N ARG A 9 34.24 34.49 43.63
CA ARG A 9 32.89 35.05 43.76
C ARG A 9 31.96 34.60 42.62
N LYS A 10 32.46 34.54 41.38
CA LYS A 10 31.68 34.05 40.22
C LYS A 10 31.40 32.55 40.32
N ILE A 11 32.35 31.76 40.83
CA ILE A 11 32.16 30.31 41.04
C ILE A 11 31.10 30.08 42.11
N ASP A 12 31.17 30.81 43.22
CA ASP A 12 30.20 30.72 44.32
C ASP A 12 28.80 31.16 43.87
N GLU A 13 28.70 32.22 43.05
CA GLU A 13 27.44 32.72 42.49
C GLU A 13 26.78 31.72 41.52
N VAL A 14 27.58 31.03 40.70
CA VAL A 14 27.09 29.97 39.79
C VAL A 14 26.69 28.72 40.59
N LEU A 15 27.46 28.35 41.60
CA LEU A 15 27.17 27.19 42.44
C LEU A 15 25.91 27.41 43.28
N ASP A 16 25.71 28.61 43.83
CA ASP A 16 24.50 28.98 44.55
C ASP A 16 23.28 29.01 43.62
N SER A 17 23.42 29.60 42.43
CA SER A 17 22.35 29.59 41.41
C SER A 17 21.99 28.16 40.98
N ALA A 18 22.98 27.27 40.79
CA ALA A 18 22.76 25.87 40.46
C ALA A 18 22.17 25.06 41.62
N SER A 19 22.48 25.44 42.86
CA SER A 19 21.93 24.83 44.08
C SER A 19 20.49 25.27 44.35
N GLN A 20 20.11 26.46 43.86
CA GLN A 20 18.75 26.99 43.87
C GLN A 20 17.91 26.53 42.66
N MET A 21 18.48 25.77 41.72
CA MET A 21 17.70 25.09 40.68
C MET A 21 16.94 23.93 41.33
N GLU A 22 15.80 24.28 41.91
CA GLU A 22 14.85 23.36 42.51
C GLU A 22 14.37 22.32 41.48
N ALA A 23 14.11 21.10 41.96
CA ALA A 23 13.62 20.01 41.13
C ALA A 23 12.41 20.47 40.32
N VAL A 24 12.56 20.45 38.98
CA VAL A 24 11.54 20.96 38.06
C VAL A 24 10.23 20.25 38.35
N ASN A 25 9.25 21.01 38.87
CA ASN A 25 7.93 20.49 39.22
C ASN A 25 7.19 20.17 37.90
N ALA A 26 7.45 18.98 37.38
CA ALA A 26 6.70 18.44 36.27
C ALA A 26 5.25 18.26 36.73
N PRO A 27 4.25 18.78 35.99
CA PRO A 27 2.85 18.58 36.33
C PRO A 27 2.55 17.08 36.53
N PRO A 28 1.74 16.71 37.54
CA PRO A 28 1.49 15.30 37.87
C PRO A 28 0.90 14.48 36.72
N PHE A 29 0.30 15.14 35.72
CA PHE A 29 -0.30 14.53 34.53
C PHE A 29 0.51 14.76 33.24
N PHE A 30 1.78 15.17 33.35
CA PHE A 30 2.61 15.44 32.17
C PHE A 30 2.78 14.18 31.31
N LYS A 31 3.09 13.05 31.94
CA LYS A 31 3.24 11.76 31.25
C LYS A 31 1.96 11.39 30.49
N ASP A 32 0.80 11.50 31.14
CA ASP A 32 -0.49 11.13 30.54
C ASP A 32 -0.83 12.02 29.35
N LYS A 33 -0.60 13.34 29.47
CA LYS A 33 -0.79 14.28 28.36
C LYS A 33 0.14 13.98 27.18
N VAL A 34 1.40 13.64 27.44
CA VAL A 34 2.36 13.27 26.39
C VAL A 34 1.92 11.97 25.71
N LEU A 35 1.56 10.94 26.48
CA LEU A 35 1.09 9.66 25.94
C LEU A 35 -0.21 9.82 25.13
N GLN A 36 -1.15 10.64 25.61
CA GLN A 36 -2.36 10.96 24.88
C GLN A 36 -2.04 11.66 23.56
N ARG A 37 -1.14 12.64 23.56
CA ARG A 37 -0.76 13.38 22.35
C ARG A 37 -0.04 12.50 21.33
N LEU A 38 0.84 11.60 21.79
CA LEU A 38 1.50 10.62 20.92
C LEU A 38 0.49 9.65 20.31
N THR A 39 -0.45 9.14 21.10
CA THR A 39 -1.49 8.22 20.65
C THR A 39 -2.47 8.89 19.67
N SER A 40 -2.93 10.11 19.97
CA SER A 40 -3.82 10.86 19.10
C SER A 40 -3.16 11.22 17.77
N ASN A 41 -1.86 11.52 17.76
CA ASN A 41 -1.13 11.78 16.51
C ASN A 41 -0.90 10.50 15.69
N ASN A 42 -0.79 9.33 16.34
CA ASN A 42 -0.67 8.03 15.67
C ASN A 42 -2.03 7.53 15.11
N GLN A 43 -3.15 7.90 15.72
CA GLN A 43 -4.50 7.55 15.24
C GLN A 43 -4.90 8.29 13.95
N VAL A 44 -4.34 9.47 13.68
CA VAL A 44 -4.56 10.18 12.41
C VAL A 44 -3.79 9.51 11.25
N ILE A 45 -2.79 8.69 11.56
CA ILE A 45 -2.04 7.88 10.59
C ILE A 45 -2.72 6.53 10.36
N GLU A 46 -3.77 6.19 11.12
CA GLU A 46 -4.60 5.02 10.80
C GLU A 46 -5.43 5.30 9.55
N THR A 47 -4.92 4.75 8.46
CA THR A 47 -5.66 4.37 7.27
C THR A 47 -6.10 5.55 6.42
N SER A 48 -5.14 6.02 5.60
CA SER A 48 -5.45 6.42 4.24
C SER A 48 -6.45 5.41 3.66
N ASN A 49 -7.70 5.86 3.51
CA ASN A 49 -8.89 5.12 3.07
C ASN A 49 -8.76 4.56 1.63
N LEU A 50 -7.54 4.56 1.07
CA LEU A 50 -7.19 4.13 -0.27
C LEU A 50 -7.23 2.60 -0.40
N LEU A 51 -6.88 1.86 0.66
CA LEU A 51 -6.97 0.39 0.71
C LEU A 51 -8.33 -0.11 1.23
N GLY A 52 -9.28 0.80 1.51
CA GLY A 52 -10.65 0.44 1.92
C GLY A 52 -11.39 -0.40 0.86
N TRP A 53 -10.97 -0.31 -0.40
CA TRP A 53 -11.47 -1.15 -1.49
C TRP A 53 -11.03 -2.62 -1.38
N PHE A 54 -9.95 -2.90 -0.62
CA PHE A 54 -9.44 -4.25 -0.36
C PHE A 54 -9.94 -4.86 0.95
N LEU A 55 -11.05 -4.34 1.51
CA LEU A 55 -11.69 -4.96 2.67
C LEU A 55 -12.17 -6.39 2.35
N PRO A 56 -12.00 -7.37 3.26
CA PRO A 56 -12.29 -8.79 3.02
C PRO A 56 -13.73 -9.09 2.57
N LYS A 57 -14.65 -8.17 2.84
CA LYS A 57 -16.06 -8.27 2.42
C LYS A 57 -16.25 -8.25 0.90
N TYR A 58 -15.38 -7.53 0.18
CA TYR A 58 -15.48 -7.41 -1.28
C TYR A 58 -14.49 -8.31 -2.03
N GLN A 59 -13.62 -9.04 -1.33
CA GLN A 59 -12.66 -9.97 -1.94
C GLN A 59 -13.36 -11.11 -2.69
N ILE A 60 -14.47 -11.63 -2.14
CA ILE A 60 -15.25 -12.68 -2.82
C ILE A 60 -15.89 -12.12 -4.09
N ALA A 61 -16.46 -10.91 -4.05
CA ALA A 61 -17.03 -10.27 -5.23
C ALA A 61 -15.98 -10.02 -6.33
N ALA A 62 -14.79 -9.54 -5.94
CA ALA A 62 -13.67 -9.35 -6.87
C ALA A 62 -13.19 -10.68 -7.48
N LEU A 63 -13.07 -11.74 -6.67
CA LEU A 63 -12.71 -13.07 -7.17
C LEU A 63 -13.77 -13.64 -8.13
N VAL A 64 -15.06 -13.44 -7.83
CA VAL A 64 -16.16 -13.88 -8.69
C VAL A 64 -16.13 -13.14 -10.03
N VAL A 65 -15.96 -11.82 -10.02
CA VAL A 65 -15.83 -11.02 -11.25
C VAL A 65 -14.60 -11.46 -12.06
N PHE A 66 -13.47 -11.67 -11.40
CA PHE A 66 -12.25 -12.15 -12.05
C PHE A 66 -12.43 -13.55 -12.66
N ALA A 67 -13.10 -14.45 -11.96
CA ALA A 67 -13.42 -15.79 -12.44
C ALA A 67 -14.33 -15.74 -13.68
N PHE A 68 -15.41 -14.94 -13.65
CA PHE A 68 -16.29 -14.76 -14.80
C PHE A 68 -15.59 -14.15 -16.01
N LEU A 69 -14.69 -13.17 -15.79
CA LEU A 69 -13.91 -12.56 -16.86
C LEU A 69 -12.99 -13.59 -17.53
N ASN A 70 -12.28 -14.40 -16.74
CA ASN A 70 -11.38 -15.44 -17.27
C ASN A 70 -12.16 -16.56 -17.96
N PHE A 71 -13.30 -16.99 -17.41
CA PHE A 71 -14.16 -17.98 -18.05
C PHE A 71 -14.75 -17.46 -19.36
N GLY A 72 -15.21 -16.22 -19.39
CA GLY A 72 -15.72 -15.58 -20.60
C GLY A 72 -14.64 -15.41 -21.66
N ALA A 73 -13.43 -14.97 -21.27
CA ALA A 73 -12.29 -14.88 -22.18
C ALA A 73 -11.89 -16.26 -22.73
N LEU A 74 -11.87 -17.30 -21.90
CA LEU A 74 -11.58 -18.67 -22.34
C LEU A 74 -12.67 -19.21 -23.28
N TYR A 75 -13.94 -18.92 -22.99
CA TYR A 75 -15.06 -19.33 -23.83
C TYR A 75 -15.01 -18.63 -25.19
N VAL A 76 -14.79 -17.32 -25.20
CA VAL A 76 -14.62 -16.56 -26.44
C VAL A 76 -13.41 -17.07 -27.20
N TYR A 77 -12.27 -17.29 -26.55
CA TYR A 77 -11.07 -17.83 -27.19
C TYR A 77 -11.31 -19.22 -27.82
N ASN A 78 -12.00 -20.10 -27.10
CA ASN A 78 -12.32 -21.44 -27.59
C ASN A 78 -13.35 -21.43 -28.74
N ASN A 79 -14.25 -20.45 -28.74
CA ASN A 79 -15.29 -20.31 -29.76
C ASN A 79 -14.87 -19.39 -30.92
N SER A 80 -13.84 -18.57 -30.74
CA SER A 80 -13.28 -17.71 -31.77
C SER A 80 -12.34 -18.53 -32.63
N ASN A 81 -12.86 -18.95 -33.78
CA ASN A 81 -12.12 -19.14 -35.02
C ASN A 81 -11.11 -20.29 -35.07
N GLN A 82 -11.24 -21.33 -34.24
CA GLN A 82 -10.48 -22.57 -34.48
C GLN A 82 -10.81 -23.16 -35.88
N GLU A 83 -12.08 -23.09 -36.31
CA GLU A 83 -12.50 -23.54 -37.64
C GLU A 83 -11.99 -22.61 -38.76
N ASP A 84 -12.04 -21.29 -38.57
CA ASP A 84 -11.58 -20.33 -39.58
C ASP A 84 -10.05 -20.34 -39.74
N GLU A 85 -9.30 -20.52 -38.64
CA GLU A 85 -7.85 -20.66 -38.68
C GLU A 85 -7.42 -21.98 -39.32
N ILE A 86 -8.10 -23.09 -39.00
CA ILE A 86 -7.84 -24.40 -39.64
C ILE A 86 -8.21 -24.36 -41.12
N LYS A 87 -9.33 -23.73 -41.48
CA LYS A 87 -9.75 -23.56 -42.89
C LYS A 87 -8.78 -22.67 -43.66
N THR A 88 -8.32 -21.57 -43.07
CA THR A 88 -7.32 -20.67 -43.68
C THR A 88 -5.98 -21.38 -43.84
N PHE A 89 -5.55 -22.15 -42.84
CA PHE A 89 -4.35 -22.98 -42.91
C PHE A 89 -4.46 -24.06 -44.00
N ALA A 90 -5.58 -24.78 -44.03
CA ALA A 90 -5.83 -25.80 -45.04
C ALA A 90 -5.88 -25.20 -46.46
N GLN A 91 -6.46 -24.01 -46.63
CA GLN A 91 -6.50 -23.30 -47.91
C GLN A 91 -5.11 -22.78 -48.33
N ALA A 92 -4.32 -22.24 -47.39
CA ALA A 92 -2.96 -21.76 -47.65
C ALA A 92 -1.99 -22.88 -48.07
N TYR A 93 -2.22 -24.11 -47.57
CA TYR A 93 -1.42 -25.30 -47.91
C TYR A 93 -2.09 -26.21 -48.94
N GLY A 94 -3.24 -25.83 -49.51
CA GLY A 94 -3.96 -26.62 -50.51
C GLY A 94 -4.52 -27.96 -49.98
N LEU A 95 -4.69 -28.09 -48.67
CA LEU A 95 -5.27 -29.25 -47.98
C LEU A 95 -6.79 -29.17 -47.84
N ALA A 96 -7.39 -28.03 -48.17
CA ALA A 96 -8.85 -27.88 -48.24
C ALA A 96 -9.36 -28.74 -49.42
N ALA A 97 -10.08 -29.80 -49.12
CA ALA A 97 -10.75 -30.58 -50.14
C ALA A 97 -11.87 -29.73 -50.73
N ASP A 98 -11.70 -29.27 -51.97
CA ASP A 98 -12.79 -28.76 -52.78
C ASP A 98 -13.82 -29.90 -52.89
N GLU A 99 -14.99 -29.75 -52.28
CA GLU A 99 -16.19 -30.55 -52.57
C GLU A 99 -16.77 -30.23 -53.98
N ASP A 100 -15.96 -29.70 -54.89
CA ASP A 100 -16.33 -29.41 -56.28
C ASP A 100 -15.75 -30.47 -57.22
N ASN A 101 -16.15 -31.73 -57.00
CA ASN A 101 -15.95 -32.80 -57.97
C ASN A 101 -17.29 -33.41 -58.38
N SER A 102 -18.25 -32.59 -58.82
CA SER A 102 -19.27 -33.05 -59.76
C SER A 102 -19.04 -32.39 -61.11
N ILE A 103 -18.00 -32.86 -61.80
CA ILE A 103 -17.72 -32.54 -63.22
C ILE A 103 -18.38 -33.60 -64.13
N LEU A 104 -19.09 -34.57 -63.55
CA LEU A 104 -19.90 -35.52 -64.30
C LEU A 104 -21.38 -35.31 -63.97
N ASN A 105 -22.04 -34.60 -64.87
CA ASN A 105 -23.43 -34.87 -65.21
C ASN A 105 -23.57 -36.31 -65.72
#